data_AF-A0A1G0Y401-F1
#
_entry.id   AF-A0A1G0Y401-F1
#
_cell.length_a   1.000
_cell.length_b   1.000
_cell.length_c   1.000
_cell.angle_alpha   90.00
_cell.angle_beta   90.00
_cell.angle_gamma   90.00
#
_symmetry.space_group_name_H-M   'P 1'
#
loop_
_entity.id
_entity.type
_entity.pdbx_description
1 polymer ?
#
loop_
_entity_poly.entity_id
_entity_poly.type
_entity_poly.pdbx_seq_one_letter_code
_entity_poly.pdbx_strand_id
1 'polypeptide(L)'
;MTLLTAYEALATSGDIEDDDEQRQLLSLFENVSIQLAKFTSKKIWPWRKTKQKRGIYLYGPVGTGKTFLMDLFYQEVSETRKGRFHFHHFMQQIDVQLRKLQGHQDPLRYLAHEIAKSIHLLCLDEFLVYDVVQAMILAELLQALFAEGIVLVTTSNTPPDELYLNGVQRVRFLPAIDLIKSHCEVISLSHQRDYRLEREQSLETYFYPLTPQNEKKLAKQFNTLETKKSKEGMLMIQNREIAFIQCGEKTVWFDFKVICNLPRSQLDYLEIADRFSTVFVSGIPALNKNSSVFVVLFINLVDVFYDRGLRLVILASVPLTELYVAGSMLAEFKRILSRLEEMQSLDYRRRHLPKSVCHLLPPMLL
;
A
#
# COMPACT_ATOMS: atom_id res chain seq x y z
N MET A 1 4.51 26.75 10.45
CA MET A 1 3.07 26.98 10.74
C MET A 1 2.68 25.90 11.75
N THR A 2 1.65 26.06 12.59
CA THR A 2 1.22 24.94 13.45
C THR A 2 0.42 23.94 12.62
N LEU A 3 0.37 22.67 13.00
CA LEU A 3 -0.39 21.66 12.25
C LEU A 3 -1.87 22.03 12.15
N LEU A 4 -2.42 22.56 13.25
CA LEU A 4 -3.80 23.03 13.30
C LEU A 4 -4.05 24.18 12.31
N THR A 5 -3.16 25.16 12.24
CA THR A 5 -3.31 26.27 11.29
C THR A 5 -3.22 25.82 9.83
N ALA A 6 -2.39 24.82 9.52
CA ALA A 6 -2.30 24.26 8.18
C ALA A 6 -3.57 23.46 7.82
N TYR A 7 -4.11 22.70 8.77
CA TYR A 7 -5.40 22.01 8.64
C TYR A 7 -6.55 23.00 8.42
N GLU A 8 -6.64 24.05 9.23
CA GLU A 8 -7.68 25.08 9.13
C GLU A 8 -7.64 25.83 7.80
N ALA A 9 -6.45 26.09 7.26
CA ALA A 9 -6.30 26.70 5.94
C ALA A 9 -6.90 25.80 4.84
N LEU A 10 -6.65 24.49 4.89
CA LEU A 10 -7.20 23.51 3.95
C LEU A 10 -8.71 23.33 4.10
N ALA A 11 -9.22 23.38 5.33
CA ALA A 11 -10.66 23.33 5.59
C ALA A 11 -11.36 24.59 5.07
N THR A 12 -10.74 25.76 5.26
CA THR A 12 -11.27 27.05 4.80
C THR A 12 -11.24 27.19 3.27
N SER A 13 -10.23 26.62 2.60
CA SER A 13 -10.16 26.60 1.13
C SER A 13 -11.14 25.60 0.49
N GLY A 14 -11.72 24.69 1.28
CA GLY A 14 -12.60 23.63 0.80
C GLY A 14 -11.86 22.42 0.22
N ASP A 15 -10.54 22.31 0.43
CA ASP A 15 -9.74 21.17 -0.02
C ASP A 15 -9.97 19.92 0.84
N ILE A 16 -10.42 20.11 2.09
CA ILE A 16 -10.81 19.03 3.02
C ILE A 16 -12.14 19.36 3.71
N GLU A 17 -12.85 18.32 4.14
CA GLU A 17 -13.97 18.45 5.07
C GLU A 17 -13.43 18.58 6.50
N ASP A 18 -14.02 19.48 7.27
CA ASP A 18 -13.61 19.77 8.64
C ASP A 18 -14.12 18.70 9.60
N ASP A 19 -13.20 18.05 10.33
CA ASP A 19 -13.47 16.86 11.16
C ASP A 19 -12.92 17.07 12.58
N ASP A 20 -13.82 17.02 13.57
CA ASP A 20 -13.50 17.23 14.99
C ASP A 20 -12.57 16.15 15.56
N GLU A 21 -12.70 14.89 15.13
CA GLU A 21 -11.83 13.78 15.56
C GLU A 21 -10.42 14.02 15.01
N GLN A 22 -10.30 14.41 13.74
CA GLN A 22 -9.03 14.79 13.13
C GLN A 22 -8.38 15.98 13.84
N ARG A 23 -9.13 17.05 14.15
CA ARG A 23 -8.63 18.22 14.90
C ARG A 23 -8.06 17.83 16.26
N GLN A 24 -8.74 16.96 17.00
CA GLN A 24 -8.25 16.49 18.29
C GLN A 24 -6.93 15.74 18.14
N LEU A 25 -6.79 14.91 17.11
CA LEU A 25 -5.59 14.13 16.85
C LEU A 25 -4.38 14.98 16.44
N LEU A 26 -4.59 16.14 15.80
CA LEU A 26 -3.48 17.05 15.47
C LEU A 26 -2.70 17.47 16.72
N SER A 27 -3.34 17.55 17.89
CA SER A 27 -2.64 17.86 19.14
C SER A 27 -1.59 16.79 19.52
N LEU A 28 -1.84 15.51 19.19
CA LEU A 28 -0.92 14.41 19.43
C LEU A 28 0.26 14.46 18.45
N PHE A 29 0.00 14.75 17.18
CA PHE A 29 1.05 14.98 16.18
C PHE A 29 1.91 16.20 16.53
N GLU A 30 1.31 17.28 17.03
CA GLU A 30 2.01 18.48 17.49
C GLU A 30 2.92 18.15 18.69
N ASN A 31 2.45 17.33 19.63
CA ASN A 31 3.28 16.86 20.75
C ASN A 31 4.51 16.08 20.27
N VAL A 32 4.36 15.21 19.27
CA VAL A 32 5.50 14.50 18.66
C VAL A 32 6.45 15.49 17.98
N SER A 33 5.94 16.46 17.22
CA SER A 33 6.73 17.53 16.60
C SER A 33 7.58 18.30 17.62
N ILE A 34 6.97 18.70 18.74
CA ILE A 34 7.65 19.40 19.84
C ILE A 34 8.73 18.52 20.49
N GLN A 35 8.46 17.22 20.69
CA GLN A 35 9.44 16.29 21.25
C GLN A 35 10.66 16.12 20.34
N LEU A 36 10.44 16.00 19.02
CA LEU A 36 11.51 15.93 18.02
C LEU A 36 12.36 17.22 18.03
N ALA A 37 11.72 18.39 18.09
CA ALA A 37 12.41 19.68 18.14
C ALA A 37 13.22 19.90 19.43
N LYS A 38 12.80 19.35 20.57
CA LYS A 38 13.58 19.44 21.83
C LYS A 38 14.86 18.61 21.78
N PHE A 39 14.86 17.49 21.05
CA PHE A 39 16.01 16.59 20.95
C PHE A 39 17.16 17.16 20.10
N THR A 40 16.88 18.12 19.21
CA THR A 40 17.92 18.83 18.44
C THR A 40 18.61 19.93 19.25
N SER A 41 17.99 20.40 20.34
CA SER A 41 18.60 21.37 21.26
C SER A 41 19.53 20.65 22.26
N LYS A 42 20.85 20.82 22.08
CA LYS A 42 21.90 20.30 22.98
C LYS A 42 21.84 20.93 24.38
N LYS A 43 20.82 20.66 25.18
CA LYS A 43 20.84 20.87 26.63
C LYS A 43 20.61 19.55 27.34
N ILE A 44 21.73 18.97 27.75
CA ILE A 44 21.83 17.83 28.66
C ILE A 44 21.17 18.24 29.97
N TRP A 45 19.98 17.71 30.25
CA TRP A 45 19.43 17.65 31.60
C TRP A 45 19.39 16.18 32.01
N PRO A 46 20.16 15.76 33.02
CA PRO A 46 20.10 14.40 33.52
C PRO A 46 18.83 14.25 34.37
N TRP A 47 18.17 13.10 34.24
CA TRP A 47 17.08 12.60 35.08
C TRP A 47 15.66 13.10 34.82
N ARG A 48 15.03 12.47 33.81
CA ARG A 48 13.81 11.65 34.01
C ARG A 48 13.65 10.76 32.78
N LYS A 49 13.98 9.46 32.91
CA LYS A 49 13.53 8.44 31.94
C LYS A 49 12.03 8.22 32.14
N THR A 50 11.20 9.18 31.74
CA THR A 50 9.80 8.88 31.50
C THR A 50 9.75 8.01 30.25
N LYS A 51 9.22 6.79 30.38
CA LYS A 51 8.79 5.94 29.24
C LYS A 51 7.63 6.63 28.53
N GLN A 52 7.87 7.81 27.97
CA GLN A 52 6.87 8.51 27.19
C GLN A 52 6.90 7.92 25.79
N LYS A 53 5.74 7.44 25.34
CA LYS A 53 5.53 7.05 23.96
C LYS A 53 5.86 8.26 23.08
N ARG A 54 6.73 8.07 22.10
CA ARG A 54 7.21 9.14 21.22
C ARG A 54 6.62 9.03 19.81
N GLY A 55 6.17 7.82 19.45
CA GLY A 55 5.59 7.52 18.15
C GLY A 55 4.06 7.54 18.14
N ILE A 56 3.49 7.42 16.95
CA ILE A 56 2.05 7.32 16.72
C ILE A 56 1.77 6.09 15.86
N TYR A 57 0.81 5.27 16.27
CA TYR A 57 0.21 4.21 15.46
C TYR A 57 -1.25 4.56 15.25
N LEU A 58 -1.55 5.15 14.09
CA LEU A 58 -2.90 5.58 13.72
C LEU A 58 -3.58 4.49 12.90
N TYR A 59 -4.68 3.94 13.39
CA TYR A 59 -5.42 2.91 12.67
C TYR A 59 -6.90 3.22 12.50
N GLY A 60 -7.53 2.62 11.51
CA GLY A 60 -8.96 2.78 11.27
C GLY A 60 -9.36 2.41 9.84
N PRO A 61 -10.65 2.41 9.51
CA PRO A 61 -11.14 2.03 8.19
C PRO A 61 -10.53 2.85 7.03
N VAL A 62 -10.63 2.31 5.81
CA VAL A 62 -10.20 2.98 4.58
C VAL A 62 -10.89 4.34 4.42
N GLY A 63 -10.10 5.35 4.02
CA GLY A 63 -10.53 6.71 3.71
C GLY A 63 -11.03 7.54 4.90
N THR A 64 -10.62 7.22 6.12
CA THR A 64 -10.81 8.06 7.31
C THR A 64 -9.83 9.25 7.39
N GLY A 65 -8.91 9.39 6.42
CA GLY A 65 -7.96 10.51 6.40
C GLY A 65 -6.64 10.27 7.14
N LYS A 66 -6.34 9.03 7.57
CA LYS A 66 -5.08 8.68 8.26
C LYS A 66 -3.83 9.12 7.49
N THR A 67 -3.77 8.78 6.20
CA THR A 67 -2.66 9.19 5.32
C THR A 67 -2.60 10.70 5.21
N PHE A 68 -3.72 11.38 5.01
CA PHE A 68 -3.77 12.84 4.97
C PHE A 68 -3.20 13.49 6.25
N LEU A 69 -3.59 13.02 7.43
CA LEU A 69 -3.04 13.53 8.69
C LEU A 69 -1.53 13.30 8.81
N MET A 70 -1.05 12.13 8.37
CA MET A 70 0.38 11.84 8.33
C MET A 70 1.12 12.73 7.31
N ASP A 71 0.53 13.03 6.16
CA ASP A 71 1.08 13.91 5.13
C ASP A 71 1.24 15.33 5.68
N LEU A 72 0.18 15.86 6.28
CA LEU A 72 0.16 17.17 6.90
C LEU A 72 1.23 17.26 7.99
N PHE A 73 1.29 16.25 8.86
CA PHE A 73 2.34 16.13 9.86
C PHE A 73 3.75 16.12 9.27
N TYR A 74 3.98 15.28 8.27
CA TYR A 74 5.28 15.14 7.65
C TYR A 74 5.75 16.42 6.94
N GLN A 75 4.83 17.19 6.36
CA GLN A 75 5.15 18.46 5.70
C GLN A 75 5.52 19.54 6.71
N GLU A 76 4.74 19.70 7.78
CA GLU A 76 4.89 20.81 8.73
C GLU A 76 5.93 20.55 9.84
N VAL A 77 6.29 19.30 10.11
CA VAL A 77 7.28 18.98 11.15
C VAL A 77 8.66 19.57 10.81
N SER A 78 9.26 20.27 11.77
CA SER A 78 10.56 20.94 11.61
C SER A 78 11.77 20.00 11.61
N GLU A 79 11.57 18.72 11.94
CA GLU A 79 12.61 17.69 11.88
C GLU A 79 13.09 17.53 10.44
N THR A 80 14.40 17.69 10.21
CA THR A 80 15.00 17.58 8.88
C THR A 80 15.47 16.15 8.59
N ARG A 81 15.81 15.38 9.62
CA ARG A 81 16.13 13.96 9.52
C ARG A 81 14.84 13.15 9.57
N LYS A 82 14.07 13.19 8.49
CA LYS A 82 12.80 12.48 8.35
C LYS A 82 12.76 11.66 7.07
N GLY A 83 12.13 10.49 7.13
CA GLY A 83 11.91 9.62 5.98
C GLY A 83 10.48 9.10 5.98
N ARG A 84 9.85 9.05 4.80
CA ARG A 84 8.50 8.53 4.62
C ARG A 84 8.47 7.45 3.56
N PHE A 85 7.83 6.33 3.87
CA PHE A 85 7.77 5.17 2.99
C PHE A 85 6.42 4.44 3.11
N HIS A 86 5.99 3.77 2.04
CA HIS A 86 5.04 2.68 2.17
C HIS A 86 5.73 1.49 2.85
N PHE A 87 5.04 0.83 3.79
CA PHE A 87 5.62 -0.24 4.61
C PHE A 87 6.30 -1.33 3.78
N HIS A 88 5.63 -1.88 2.76
CA HIS A 88 6.21 -2.95 1.94
C HIS A 88 7.44 -2.50 1.16
N HIS A 89 7.46 -1.25 0.68
CA HIS A 89 8.59 -0.71 -0.06
C HIS A 89 9.80 -0.48 0.85
N PHE A 90 9.55 -0.07 2.10
CA PHE A 90 10.57 -0.01 3.15
C PHE A 90 11.14 -1.41 3.44
N MET A 91 10.29 -2.41 3.66
CA MET A 91 10.74 -3.78 3.93
C MET A 91 11.55 -4.38 2.78
N GLN A 92 11.16 -4.13 1.52
CA GLN A 92 11.95 -4.54 0.35
C GLN A 92 13.36 -3.91 0.34
N GLN A 93 13.48 -2.64 0.74
CA GLN A 93 14.79 -1.99 0.86
C GLN A 93 15.62 -2.63 1.98
N ILE A 94 15.01 -2.92 3.12
CA ILE A 94 15.66 -3.66 4.22
C ILE A 94 16.19 -5.01 3.72
N ASP A 95 15.37 -5.80 3.01
CA ASP A 95 15.78 -7.10 2.46
C ASP A 95 16.94 -6.99 1.46
N VAL A 96 16.96 -5.95 0.63
CA VAL A 96 18.09 -5.68 -0.28
C VAL A 96 19.37 -5.39 0.50
N GLN A 97 19.31 -4.58 1.57
CA GLN A 97 20.50 -4.27 2.36
C GLN A 97 20.98 -5.46 3.19
N LEU A 98 20.07 -6.24 3.79
CA LEU A 98 20.42 -7.43 4.54
C LEU A 98 21.15 -8.48 3.69
N ARG A 99 20.77 -8.63 2.40
CA ARG A 99 21.49 -9.51 1.47
C ARG A 99 22.93 -9.07 1.22
N LYS A 100 23.21 -7.76 1.24
CA LYS A 100 24.58 -7.22 1.11
C LYS A 100 25.40 -7.40 2.38
N LEU A 101 24.73 -7.47 3.53
CA LEU A 101 25.34 -7.65 4.84
C LEU A 101 25.42 -9.14 5.26
N GLN A 102 25.32 -10.07 4.30
CA GLN A 102 25.46 -11.50 4.60
C GLN A 102 26.83 -11.80 5.24
N GLY A 103 26.81 -12.46 6.40
CA GLY A 103 28.00 -12.76 7.19
C GLY A 103 28.43 -11.66 8.17
N HIS A 104 27.77 -10.49 8.14
CA HIS A 104 27.97 -9.45 9.15
C HIS A 104 27.32 -9.87 10.48
N GLN A 105 27.97 -9.59 11.61
CA GLN A 105 27.35 -9.78 12.93
C GLN A 105 26.27 -8.71 13.16
N ASP A 106 25.10 -9.13 13.66
CA ASP A 106 23.93 -8.27 13.95
C ASP A 106 23.58 -7.28 12.81
N PRO A 107 23.30 -7.76 11.59
CA PRO A 107 23.15 -6.91 10.41
C PRO A 107 21.98 -5.91 10.52
N LEU A 108 20.92 -6.28 11.24
CA LEU A 108 19.78 -5.38 11.50
C LEU A 108 20.14 -4.22 12.41
N ARG A 109 20.99 -4.46 13.42
CA ARG A 109 21.48 -3.41 14.31
C ARG A 109 22.39 -2.43 13.57
N TYR A 110 23.32 -2.95 12.78
CA TYR A 110 24.14 -2.13 11.89
C TYR A 110 23.27 -1.29 10.95
N LEU A 111 22.28 -1.90 10.30
CA LEU A 111 21.38 -1.21 9.38
C LEU A 111 20.55 -0.12 10.08
N ALA A 112 20.02 -0.39 11.27
CA ALA A 112 19.31 0.61 12.06
C ALA A 112 20.21 1.81 12.42
N HIS A 113 21.47 1.56 12.78
CA HIS A 113 22.44 2.61 13.04
C HIS A 113 22.71 3.47 11.80
N GLU A 114 22.86 2.85 10.62
CA GLU A 114 23.02 3.58 9.36
C GLU A 114 21.77 4.41 9.01
N ILE A 115 20.58 3.86 9.19
CA ILE A 115 19.31 4.59 9.00
C ILE A 115 19.24 5.80 9.96
N ALA A 116 19.64 5.62 11.22
CA ALA A 116 19.56 6.67 12.25
C ALA A 116 20.46 7.89 11.96
N LYS A 117 21.50 7.74 11.13
CA LYS A 117 22.34 8.86 10.71
C LYS A 117 21.55 9.91 9.93
N SER A 118 20.60 9.48 9.10
CA SER A 118 19.82 10.35 8.21
C SER A 118 18.34 10.47 8.60
N ILE A 119 17.80 9.51 9.36
CA ILE A 119 16.39 9.44 9.72
C ILE A 119 16.25 9.33 11.24
N HIS A 120 15.69 10.37 11.85
CA HIS A 120 15.25 10.38 13.24
C HIS A 120 13.73 10.18 13.34
N LEU A 121 12.96 10.71 12.39
CA LEU A 121 11.52 10.47 12.25
C LEU A 121 11.25 9.53 11.06
N LEU A 122 10.72 8.35 11.33
CA LEU A 122 10.30 7.38 10.32
C LEU A 122 8.78 7.36 10.22
N CYS A 123 8.26 7.79 9.07
CA CYS A 123 6.84 7.71 8.74
C CYS A 123 6.57 6.50 7.84
N LEU A 124 5.80 5.52 8.33
CA LEU A 124 5.40 4.34 7.56
C LEU A 124 3.91 4.39 7.24
N ASP A 125 3.59 4.57 5.96
CA ASP A 125 2.22 4.47 5.47
C ASP A 125 1.83 3.00 5.28
N GLU A 126 0.57 2.68 5.55
CA GLU A 126 -0.04 1.36 5.27
C GLU A 126 0.71 0.19 5.89
N PHE A 127 0.98 0.30 7.20
CA PHE A 127 1.67 -0.73 7.96
C PHE A 127 0.82 -1.99 8.07
N LEU A 128 1.17 -2.98 7.26
CA LEU A 128 0.45 -4.23 7.12
C LEU A 128 1.41 -5.38 6.85
N VAL A 129 1.24 -6.48 7.57
CA VAL A 129 2.17 -7.60 7.55
C VAL A 129 1.42 -8.87 7.16
N TYR A 130 1.77 -9.42 5.98
CA TYR A 130 1.25 -10.70 5.48
C TYR A 130 2.35 -11.71 5.19
N ASP A 131 3.55 -11.23 4.84
CA ASP A 131 4.67 -12.08 4.47
C ASP A 131 5.39 -12.63 5.72
N VAL A 132 5.70 -13.92 5.70
CA VAL A 132 6.37 -14.59 6.83
C VAL A 132 7.80 -14.09 7.01
N VAL A 133 8.53 -13.81 5.93
CA VAL A 133 9.92 -13.36 6.02
C VAL A 133 9.98 -11.97 6.67
N GLN A 134 9.12 -11.05 6.21
CA GLN A 134 8.98 -9.72 6.80
C GLN A 134 8.57 -9.81 8.28
N ALA A 135 7.59 -10.66 8.61
CA ALA A 135 7.13 -10.84 9.98
C ALA A 135 8.26 -11.34 10.91
N MET A 136 9.12 -12.24 10.43
CA MET A 136 10.20 -12.80 11.24
C MET A 136 11.29 -11.78 11.60
N ILE A 137 11.57 -10.81 10.73
CA ILE A 137 12.63 -9.81 10.97
C ILE A 137 12.13 -8.52 11.64
N LEU A 138 10.81 -8.26 11.58
CA LEU A 138 10.25 -6.96 11.97
C LEU A 138 10.46 -6.63 13.45
N ALA A 139 10.36 -7.63 14.34
CA ALA A 139 10.57 -7.41 15.77
C ALA A 139 12.00 -6.92 16.05
N GLU A 140 13.00 -7.59 15.50
CA GLU A 140 14.41 -7.25 15.67
C GLU A 140 14.75 -5.92 15.01
N LEU A 141 14.19 -5.65 13.82
CA LEU A 141 14.33 -4.36 13.15
C LEU A 141 13.75 -3.22 13.98
N LEU A 142 12.50 -3.32 14.44
CA LEU A 142 11.87 -2.29 15.27
C LEU A 142 12.64 -2.07 16.57
N GLN A 143 13.10 -3.15 17.20
CA GLN A 143 13.92 -3.07 18.41
C GLN A 143 15.21 -2.27 18.15
N ALA A 144 15.90 -2.55 17.04
CA ALA A 144 17.12 -1.85 16.67
C ALA A 144 16.85 -0.37 16.33
N LEU A 145 15.79 -0.07 15.55
CA LEU A 145 15.40 1.31 15.22
C LEU A 145 15.07 2.12 16.48
N PHE A 146 14.28 1.56 17.40
CA PHE A 146 13.93 2.23 18.65
C PHE A 146 15.14 2.40 19.57
N ALA A 147 16.11 1.47 19.57
CA ALA A 147 17.35 1.60 20.33
C ALA A 147 18.22 2.78 19.85
N GLU A 148 18.20 3.08 18.55
CA GLU A 148 18.86 4.26 17.97
C GLU A 148 18.04 5.56 18.17
N GLY A 149 16.88 5.48 18.82
CA GLY A 149 16.04 6.62 19.14
C GLY A 149 15.13 7.09 18.01
N ILE A 150 14.95 6.27 16.96
CA ILE A 150 14.02 6.59 15.87
C ILE A 150 12.58 6.67 16.39
N VAL A 151 11.89 7.72 16.01
CA VAL A 151 10.48 7.93 16.29
C VAL A 151 9.65 7.38 15.13
N LEU A 152 8.76 6.45 15.42
CA LEU A 152 7.87 5.85 14.43
C LEU A 152 6.51 6.55 14.42
N VAL A 153 6.10 7.05 13.26
CA VAL A 153 4.72 7.48 13.00
C VAL A 153 4.17 6.60 11.89
N THR A 154 3.03 5.97 12.09
CA THR A 154 2.53 5.00 11.12
C THR A 154 1.01 4.99 11.02
N THR A 155 0.52 4.67 9.82
CA THR A 155 -0.90 4.50 9.52
C THR A 155 -1.18 3.03 9.21
N SER A 156 -2.34 2.50 9.63
CA SER A 156 -2.76 1.14 9.28
C SER A 156 -4.29 1.02 9.18
N ASN A 157 -4.77 0.02 8.45
CA ASN A 157 -6.18 -0.37 8.47
C ASN A 157 -6.49 -1.41 9.55
N THR A 158 -5.48 -1.89 10.26
CA THR A 158 -5.56 -3.00 11.21
C THR A 158 -5.04 -2.55 12.57
N PRO A 159 -5.71 -2.83 13.69
CA PRO A 159 -5.15 -2.55 15.00
C PRO A 159 -3.90 -3.43 15.25
N PRO A 160 -2.96 -3.00 16.12
CA PRO A 160 -1.72 -3.74 16.34
C PRO A 160 -1.90 -5.22 16.71
N ASP A 161 -2.92 -5.55 17.51
CA ASP A 161 -3.21 -6.93 17.95
C ASP A 161 -3.67 -7.85 16.82
N GLU A 162 -4.16 -7.30 15.73
CA GLU A 162 -4.65 -8.05 14.57
C GLU A 162 -3.61 -8.10 13.43
N LEU A 163 -2.50 -7.36 13.54
CA LEU A 163 -1.40 -7.46 12.59
C LEU A 163 -0.89 -8.90 12.54
N TYR A 164 -0.86 -9.52 11.37
CA TYR A 164 -0.39 -10.90 11.15
C TYR A 164 -1.20 -11.98 11.92
N LEU A 165 -2.48 -11.74 12.23
CA LEU A 165 -3.31 -12.59 13.11
C LEU A 165 -3.33 -14.09 12.76
N ASN A 166 -3.37 -14.42 11.47
CA ASN A 166 -3.38 -15.79 10.97
C ASN A 166 -2.03 -16.21 10.34
N GLY A 167 -0.98 -15.49 10.67
CA GLY A 167 0.35 -15.70 10.13
C GLY A 167 1.06 -16.93 10.69
N VAL A 168 1.94 -17.53 9.88
CA VAL A 168 2.77 -18.67 10.26
C VAL A 168 3.72 -18.25 11.40
N GLN A 169 3.78 -19.03 12.48
CA GLN A 169 4.60 -18.73 13.66
C GLN A 169 4.30 -17.36 14.30
N ARG A 170 3.04 -16.92 14.30
CA ARG A 170 2.57 -15.67 14.92
C ARG A 170 3.18 -15.36 16.30
N VAL A 171 3.43 -16.36 17.14
CA VAL A 171 4.08 -16.18 18.44
C VAL A 171 5.40 -15.41 18.34
N ARG A 172 6.18 -15.61 17.27
CA ARG A 172 7.43 -14.88 17.01
C ARG A 172 7.21 -13.43 16.57
N PHE A 173 6.02 -13.07 16.14
CA PHE A 173 5.64 -11.72 15.73
C PHE A 173 5.10 -10.88 16.91
N LEU A 174 4.60 -11.50 17.98
CA LEU A 174 4.08 -10.80 19.16
C LEU A 174 5.07 -9.76 19.74
N PRO A 175 6.40 -10.00 19.80
CA PRO A 175 7.35 -8.98 20.24
C PRO A 175 7.33 -7.70 19.39
N ALA A 176 7.02 -7.77 18.09
CA ALA A 176 6.86 -6.58 17.24
C ALA A 176 5.63 -5.76 17.68
N ILE A 177 4.53 -6.42 18.00
CA ILE A 177 3.30 -5.77 18.52
C ILE A 177 3.60 -5.09 19.86
N ASP A 178 4.31 -5.75 20.75
CA ASP A 178 4.72 -5.19 22.05
C ASP A 178 5.62 -3.96 21.89
N LEU A 179 6.56 -4.00 20.92
CA LEU A 179 7.42 -2.86 20.60
C LEU A 179 6.61 -1.68 20.06
N ILE A 180 5.66 -1.90 19.15
CA ILE A 180 4.76 -0.86 18.65
C ILE A 180 3.98 -0.25 19.81
N LYS A 181 3.31 -1.07 20.64
CA LYS A 181 2.49 -0.60 21.76
C LYS A 181 3.27 0.12 22.85
N SER A 182 4.55 -0.22 23.04
CA SER A 182 5.41 0.40 24.06
C SER A 182 6.02 1.73 23.60
N HIS A 183 6.29 1.90 22.30
CA HIS A 183 6.92 3.11 21.76
C HIS A 183 5.93 4.08 21.11
N CYS A 184 4.76 3.59 20.69
CA CYS A 184 3.75 4.37 20.00
C CYS A 184 2.47 4.55 20.83
N GLU A 185 1.86 5.73 20.70
CA GLU A 185 0.47 5.96 21.06
C GLU A 185 -0.42 5.34 19.99
N VAL A 186 -1.27 4.40 20.41
CA VAL A 186 -2.14 3.63 19.50
C VAL A 186 -3.50 4.31 19.47
N ILE A 187 -3.90 4.79 18.30
CA ILE A 187 -5.04 5.68 18.12
C ILE A 187 -5.95 5.10 17.06
N SER A 188 -7.23 4.93 17.39
CA SER A 188 -8.26 4.63 16.40
C SER A 188 -8.83 5.91 15.82
N LEU A 189 -8.97 5.97 14.50
CA LEU A 189 -9.73 7.00 13.81
C LEU A 189 -11.02 6.36 13.27
N SER A 190 -12.15 6.75 13.85
CA SER A 190 -13.47 6.20 13.55
C SER A 190 -14.19 6.98 12.44
N HIS A 191 -15.20 6.39 11.81
CA HIS A 191 -16.12 7.14 10.96
C HIS A 191 -17.09 7.92 11.86
N GLN A 192 -16.77 9.15 12.25
CA GLN A 192 -17.82 10.06 12.72
C GLN A 192 -18.54 10.69 11.52
N ARG A 193 -19.80 10.25 11.35
CA ARG A 193 -20.81 10.64 10.34
C ARG A 193 -20.59 10.12 8.92
N ASP A 194 -21.46 9.17 8.60
CA ASP A 194 -21.64 8.55 7.30
C ASP A 194 -22.28 9.54 6.31
N TYR A 195 -21.47 10.44 5.73
CA TYR A 195 -21.82 11.26 4.56
C TYR A 195 -21.31 10.66 3.25
N ARG A 196 -20.79 9.43 3.26
CA ARG A 196 -20.26 8.76 2.05
C ARG A 196 -21.31 8.38 1.00
N LEU A 197 -22.58 8.62 1.30
CA LEU A 197 -23.66 8.60 0.33
C LEU A 197 -23.82 9.98 -0.30
N GLU A 198 -22.83 10.45 -1.05
CA GLU A 198 -23.07 11.27 -2.26
C GLU A 198 -21.76 11.62 -2.98
N ARG A 199 -21.66 11.15 -4.22
CA ARG A 199 -20.76 11.62 -5.29
C ARG A 199 -19.30 11.12 -5.30
N GLU A 200 -19.12 9.81 -5.18
CA GLU A 200 -18.33 9.04 -6.14
C GLU A 200 -18.65 7.57 -5.91
N GLN A 201 -19.40 6.94 -6.82
CA GLN A 201 -19.66 5.50 -6.74
C GLN A 201 -18.31 4.79 -6.69
N SER A 202 -18.03 4.08 -5.60
CA SER A 202 -16.97 3.09 -5.50
C SER A 202 -17.28 2.00 -6.52
N LEU A 203 -16.99 2.28 -7.79
CA LEU A 203 -17.23 1.38 -8.90
C LEU A 203 -16.49 0.08 -8.58
N GLU A 204 -17.29 -0.96 -8.35
CA GLU A 204 -16.89 -2.33 -8.09
C GLU A 204 -15.81 -2.75 -9.12
N THR A 205 -14.71 -3.33 -8.66
CA THR A 205 -13.61 -3.77 -9.54
C THR A 205 -13.48 -5.29 -9.61
N TYR A 206 -14.31 -6.04 -8.88
CA TYR A 206 -14.37 -7.50 -8.97
C TYR A 206 -15.83 -7.96 -9.03
N PHE A 207 -16.24 -8.53 -10.15
CA PHE A 207 -17.58 -9.03 -10.39
C PHE A 207 -17.59 -10.56 -10.45
N TYR A 208 -18.59 -11.17 -9.82
CA TYR A 208 -18.88 -12.61 -9.92
C TYR A 208 -20.36 -12.86 -9.61
N PRO A 209 -20.95 -13.98 -10.05
CA PRO A 209 -20.41 -14.95 -11.01
C PRO A 209 -20.52 -14.46 -12.47
N LEU A 210 -20.02 -15.26 -13.43
CA LEU A 210 -20.17 -15.01 -14.88
C LEU A 210 -21.65 -15.11 -15.27
N THR A 211 -22.34 -13.97 -15.24
CA THR A 211 -23.76 -13.86 -15.57
C THR A 211 -23.98 -12.71 -16.56
N PRO A 212 -25.01 -12.78 -17.42
CA PRO A 212 -25.35 -11.68 -18.32
C PRO A 212 -25.61 -10.36 -17.58
N GLN A 213 -26.08 -10.41 -16.33
CA GLN A 213 -26.28 -9.24 -15.48
C GLN A 213 -24.95 -8.57 -15.13
N ASN A 214 -23.95 -9.35 -14.71
CA ASN A 214 -22.63 -8.83 -14.35
C ASN A 214 -21.83 -8.38 -15.58
N GLU A 215 -21.97 -9.07 -16.73
CA GLU A 215 -21.41 -8.60 -18.01
C GLU A 215 -21.98 -7.24 -18.41
N LYS A 216 -23.30 -7.05 -18.26
CA LYS A 216 -23.95 -5.75 -18.50
C LYS A 216 -23.45 -4.67 -17.56
N LYS A 217 -23.24 -4.98 -16.27
CA LYS A 217 -22.65 -4.04 -15.30
C LYS A 217 -21.24 -3.63 -15.71
N LEU A 218 -20.41 -4.61 -16.06
CA LEU A 218 -19.03 -4.39 -16.52
C LEU A 218 -18.99 -3.50 -17.77
N ALA A 219 -19.83 -3.82 -18.77
CA ALA A 219 -19.94 -3.03 -20.00
C ALA A 219 -20.46 -1.60 -19.72
N LYS A 220 -21.42 -1.44 -18.82
CA LYS A 220 -21.91 -0.11 -18.40
C LYS A 220 -20.80 0.72 -17.77
N GLN A 221 -19.96 0.11 -16.92
CA GLN A 221 -18.82 0.76 -16.31
C GLN A 221 -17.77 1.18 -17.34
N PHE A 222 -17.41 0.29 -18.27
CA PHE A 222 -16.51 0.65 -19.39
C PHE A 222 -17.05 1.85 -20.18
N ASN A 223 -18.36 1.82 -20.51
CA ASN A 223 -19.01 2.88 -21.27
C ASN A 223 -19.10 4.23 -20.53
N THR A 224 -18.95 4.23 -19.20
CA THR A 224 -18.93 5.45 -18.39
C THR A 224 -17.53 6.09 -18.37
N LEU A 225 -16.48 5.28 -18.50
CA LEU A 225 -15.09 5.75 -18.52
C LEU A 225 -14.67 6.30 -19.88
N GLU A 226 -15.22 5.77 -20.97
CA GLU A 226 -14.79 6.08 -22.34
C GLU A 226 -15.95 6.54 -23.22
N THR A 227 -15.86 7.77 -23.75
CA THR A 227 -16.85 8.35 -24.65
C THR A 227 -16.65 7.90 -26.10
N LYS A 228 -15.40 7.79 -26.55
CA LYS A 228 -15.02 7.24 -27.87
C LYS A 228 -14.38 5.87 -27.67
N LYS A 229 -14.86 4.85 -28.39
CA LYS A 229 -14.35 3.49 -28.29
C LYS A 229 -14.49 2.71 -29.58
N SER A 230 -13.54 1.81 -29.79
CA SER A 230 -13.59 0.75 -30.77
C SER A 230 -14.09 -0.53 -30.09
N LYS A 231 -14.86 -1.34 -30.82
CA LYS A 231 -15.26 -2.68 -30.39
C LYS A 231 -14.56 -3.71 -31.26
N GLU A 232 -14.18 -4.83 -30.67
CA GLU A 232 -13.72 -6.05 -31.36
C GLU A 232 -12.63 -5.77 -32.41
N GLY A 233 -11.42 -5.46 -31.93
CA GLY A 233 -10.27 -5.17 -32.80
C GLY A 233 -8.96 -5.75 -32.27
N MET A 234 -7.86 -5.40 -32.93
CA MET A 234 -6.50 -5.83 -32.56
C MET A 234 -5.68 -4.65 -32.04
N LEU A 235 -4.96 -4.86 -30.94
CA LEU A 235 -3.93 -3.97 -30.44
C LEU A 235 -2.54 -4.55 -30.73
N MET A 236 -1.67 -3.74 -31.31
CA MET A 236 -0.25 -4.07 -31.47
C MET A 236 0.49 -3.77 -30.17
N ILE A 237 0.94 -4.82 -29.49
CA ILE A 237 1.72 -4.80 -28.25
C ILE A 237 2.94 -5.71 -28.45
N GLN A 238 4.14 -5.21 -28.20
CA GLN A 238 5.42 -5.90 -28.35
C GLN A 238 5.56 -6.58 -29.72
N ASN A 239 5.17 -5.89 -30.79
CA ASN A 239 5.10 -6.37 -32.18
C ASN A 239 4.18 -7.58 -32.40
N ARG A 240 3.15 -7.75 -31.57
CA ARG A 240 2.17 -8.84 -31.66
C ARG A 240 0.76 -8.28 -31.54
N GLU A 241 -0.15 -8.87 -32.29
CA GLU A 241 -1.58 -8.55 -32.17
C GLU A 241 -2.17 -9.20 -30.91
N ILE A 242 -2.99 -8.43 -30.20
CA ILE A 242 -3.82 -8.87 -29.08
C ILE A 242 -5.24 -8.41 -29.35
N ALA A 243 -6.18 -9.36 -29.44
CA ALA A 243 -7.59 -9.04 -29.62
C ALA A 243 -8.16 -8.39 -28.34
N PHE A 244 -8.87 -7.29 -28.49
CA PHE A 244 -9.62 -6.64 -27.41
C PHE A 244 -11.12 -6.70 -27.66
N ILE A 245 -11.91 -6.73 -26.59
CA ILE A 245 -13.36 -6.66 -26.63
C ILE A 245 -13.78 -5.21 -26.88
N GLN A 246 -13.25 -4.27 -26.09
CA GLN A 246 -13.42 -2.83 -26.29
C GLN A 246 -12.12 -2.09 -25.98
N CYS A 247 -11.84 -1.00 -26.71
CA CYS A 247 -10.68 -0.14 -26.47
C CYS A 247 -11.11 1.32 -26.60
N GLY A 248 -10.84 2.11 -25.56
CA GLY A 248 -10.94 3.56 -25.55
C GLY A 248 -9.55 4.20 -25.59
N GLU A 249 -9.46 5.44 -25.13
CA GLU A 249 -8.19 6.20 -25.13
C GLU A 249 -7.26 5.78 -23.99
N LYS A 250 -7.81 5.59 -22.77
CA LYS A 250 -7.04 5.25 -21.57
C LYS A 250 -7.49 3.95 -20.91
N THR A 251 -8.47 3.27 -21.52
CA THR A 251 -9.09 2.05 -21.01
C THR A 251 -9.13 0.96 -22.09
N VAL A 252 -8.77 -0.26 -21.73
CA VAL A 252 -8.88 -1.43 -22.63
C VAL A 252 -9.54 -2.61 -21.92
N TRP A 253 -10.29 -3.41 -22.67
CA TRP A 253 -10.97 -4.60 -22.18
C TRP A 253 -10.55 -5.83 -22.97
N PHE A 254 -9.99 -6.82 -22.28
CA PHE A 254 -9.61 -8.12 -22.82
C PHE A 254 -10.46 -9.28 -22.28
N ASP A 255 -10.54 -10.35 -23.07
CA ASP A 255 -10.94 -11.67 -22.57
C ASP A 255 -9.75 -12.34 -21.85
N PHE A 256 -10.03 -13.02 -20.75
CA PHE A 256 -9.01 -13.72 -19.94
C PHE A 256 -8.17 -14.70 -20.76
N LYS A 257 -8.79 -15.50 -21.64
CA LYS A 257 -8.09 -16.50 -22.46
C LYS A 257 -7.24 -15.87 -23.56
N VAL A 258 -7.42 -14.59 -23.84
CA VAL A 258 -6.57 -13.85 -24.77
C VAL A 258 -5.38 -13.25 -24.05
N ILE A 259 -5.62 -12.54 -22.94
CA ILE A 259 -4.58 -11.77 -22.25
C ILE A 259 -3.69 -12.64 -21.34
N CYS A 260 -4.19 -13.77 -20.86
CA CYS A 260 -3.44 -14.74 -20.05
C CYS A 260 -3.13 -16.02 -20.82
N ASN A 261 -2.71 -15.92 -22.09
CA ASN A 261 -2.35 -17.08 -22.90
C ASN A 261 -1.00 -16.88 -23.60
N LEU A 262 -0.34 -17.96 -24.02
CA LEU A 262 0.88 -17.86 -24.80
C LEU A 262 0.59 -17.23 -26.17
N PRO A 263 1.52 -16.42 -26.72
CA PRO A 263 2.88 -16.17 -26.26
C PRO A 263 3.03 -14.94 -25.34
N ARG A 264 1.99 -14.51 -24.60
CA ARG A 264 2.09 -13.34 -23.72
C ARG A 264 3.21 -13.48 -22.69
N SER A 265 3.78 -12.35 -22.33
CA SER A 265 4.92 -12.21 -21.41
C SER A 265 4.75 -10.96 -20.56
N GLN A 266 5.60 -10.82 -19.54
CA GLN A 266 5.63 -9.64 -18.69
C GLN A 266 5.85 -8.33 -19.47
N LEU A 267 6.61 -8.37 -20.58
CA LEU A 267 6.83 -7.19 -21.43
C LEU A 267 5.55 -6.71 -22.10
N ASP A 268 4.66 -7.63 -22.48
CA ASP A 268 3.35 -7.26 -23.04
C ASP A 268 2.52 -6.49 -22.00
N TYR A 269 2.54 -6.93 -20.74
CA TYR A 269 1.82 -6.27 -19.65
C TYR A 269 2.42 -4.91 -19.30
N LEU A 270 3.75 -4.75 -19.37
CA LEU A 270 4.41 -3.47 -19.13
C LEU A 270 4.00 -2.43 -20.18
N GLU A 271 3.98 -2.81 -21.46
CA GLU A 271 3.56 -1.89 -22.52
C GLU A 271 2.06 -1.56 -22.43
N ILE A 272 1.22 -2.52 -22.06
CA ILE A 272 -0.19 -2.25 -21.76
C ILE A 272 -0.30 -1.23 -20.61
N ALA A 273 0.51 -1.38 -19.57
CA ALA A 273 0.55 -0.45 -18.44
C ALA A 273 1.07 0.95 -18.81
N ASP A 274 1.95 1.06 -19.81
CA ASP A 274 2.43 2.36 -20.32
C ASP A 274 1.35 3.09 -21.13
N ARG A 275 0.44 2.35 -21.77
CA ARG A 275 -0.60 2.91 -22.66
C ARG A 275 -1.91 3.21 -21.94
N PHE A 276 -2.31 2.34 -20.99
CA PHE A 276 -3.63 2.37 -20.37
C PHE A 276 -3.54 2.60 -18.86
N SER A 277 -4.49 3.36 -18.34
CA SER A 277 -4.64 3.60 -16.90
C SER A 277 -5.65 2.63 -16.26
N THR A 278 -6.57 2.09 -17.07
CA THR A 278 -7.59 1.13 -16.63
C THR A 278 -7.63 -0.06 -17.57
N VAL A 279 -7.66 -1.27 -17.03
CA VAL A 279 -7.76 -2.53 -17.78
C VAL A 279 -8.91 -3.35 -17.24
N PHE A 280 -9.75 -3.85 -18.14
CA PHE A 280 -10.85 -4.77 -17.86
C PHE A 280 -10.45 -6.18 -18.33
N VAL A 281 -10.71 -7.18 -17.50
CA VAL A 281 -10.51 -8.60 -17.85
C VAL A 281 -11.76 -9.38 -17.49
N SER A 282 -12.44 -9.94 -18.48
CA SER A 282 -13.65 -10.75 -18.28
C SER A 282 -13.43 -12.23 -18.60
N GLY A 283 -14.34 -13.06 -18.12
CA GLY A 283 -14.34 -14.49 -18.45
C GLY A 283 -13.32 -15.30 -17.67
N ILE A 284 -12.89 -14.83 -16.49
CA ILE A 284 -11.92 -15.56 -15.67
C ILE A 284 -12.58 -16.82 -15.08
N PRO A 285 -12.16 -18.04 -15.47
CA PRO A 285 -12.70 -19.27 -14.89
C PRO A 285 -12.11 -19.51 -13.50
N ALA A 286 -12.71 -20.41 -12.73
CA ALA A 286 -12.05 -20.98 -11.56
C ALA A 286 -10.77 -21.70 -12.01
N LEU A 287 -9.62 -21.21 -11.55
CA LEU A 287 -8.32 -21.76 -11.91
C LEU A 287 -8.07 -23.01 -11.07
N ASN A 288 -7.47 -24.02 -11.69
CA ASN A 288 -7.16 -25.28 -11.02
C ASN A 288 -5.70 -25.68 -11.25
N LYS A 289 -5.25 -26.76 -10.61
CA LYS A 289 -3.87 -27.26 -10.69
C LYS A 289 -3.35 -27.50 -12.11
N ASN A 290 -4.24 -27.72 -13.10
CA ASN A 290 -3.87 -27.95 -14.49
C ASN A 290 -3.77 -26.64 -15.31
N SER A 291 -4.14 -25.49 -14.72
CA SER A 291 -4.12 -24.18 -15.35
C SER A 291 -2.78 -23.44 -15.18
N SER A 292 -1.65 -24.14 -15.02
CA SER A 292 -0.36 -23.56 -14.61
C SER A 292 0.08 -22.36 -15.46
N VAL A 293 -0.06 -22.45 -16.79
CA VAL A 293 0.27 -21.34 -17.70
C VAL A 293 -0.63 -20.12 -17.46
N PHE A 294 -1.95 -20.31 -17.39
CA PHE A 294 -2.90 -19.23 -17.11
C PHE A 294 -2.63 -18.57 -15.76
N VAL A 295 -2.30 -19.36 -14.74
CA VAL A 295 -2.00 -18.88 -13.38
C VAL A 295 -0.72 -18.03 -13.38
N VAL A 296 0.37 -18.50 -14.01
CA VAL A 296 1.63 -17.74 -14.10
C VAL A 296 1.44 -16.43 -14.86
N LEU A 297 0.72 -16.46 -15.99
CA LEU A 297 0.46 -15.25 -16.78
C LEU A 297 -0.46 -14.27 -16.03
N PHE A 298 -1.45 -14.77 -15.29
CA PHE A 298 -2.30 -13.93 -14.46
C PHE A 298 -1.54 -13.32 -13.28
N ILE A 299 -0.66 -14.07 -12.61
CA ILE A 299 0.25 -13.56 -11.58
C ILE A 299 1.08 -12.39 -12.17
N ASN A 300 1.73 -12.61 -13.31
CA ASN A 300 2.55 -11.59 -13.96
C ASN A 300 1.74 -10.34 -14.36
N LEU A 301 0.52 -10.53 -14.87
CA LEU A 301 -0.38 -9.45 -15.24
C LEU A 301 -0.76 -8.60 -14.03
N VAL A 302 -1.23 -9.23 -12.95
CA VAL A 302 -1.63 -8.52 -11.73
C VAL A 302 -0.42 -7.84 -11.10
N ASP A 303 0.73 -8.51 -11.06
CA ASP A 303 1.96 -7.93 -10.50
C ASP A 303 2.35 -6.64 -11.23
N VAL A 304 2.41 -6.67 -12.57
CA VAL A 304 2.76 -5.48 -13.37
C VAL A 304 1.72 -4.37 -13.18
N PHE A 305 0.43 -4.69 -13.24
CA PHE A 305 -0.61 -3.67 -13.13
C PHE A 305 -0.68 -3.05 -11.75
N TYR A 306 -0.45 -3.85 -10.70
CA TYR A 306 -0.33 -3.38 -9.34
C TYR A 306 0.87 -2.44 -9.19
N ASP A 307 2.07 -2.87 -9.62
CA ASP A 307 3.30 -2.09 -9.46
C ASP A 307 3.28 -0.78 -10.29
N ARG A 308 2.54 -0.79 -11.42
CA ARG A 308 2.36 0.39 -12.29
C ARG A 308 1.12 1.23 -11.94
N GLY A 309 0.35 0.86 -10.92
CA GLY A 309 -0.79 1.66 -10.46
C GLY A 309 -2.02 1.64 -11.35
N LEU A 310 -2.18 0.63 -12.20
CA LEU A 310 -3.33 0.51 -13.08
C LEU A 310 -4.57 0.11 -12.31
N ARG A 311 -5.71 0.64 -12.74
CA ARG A 311 -7.00 0.15 -12.28
C ARG A 311 -7.37 -1.14 -13.02
N LEU A 312 -7.41 -2.27 -12.33
CA LEU A 312 -7.83 -3.55 -12.89
C LEU A 312 -9.28 -3.86 -12.50
N VAL A 313 -10.15 -4.11 -13.48
CA VAL A 313 -11.55 -4.49 -13.30
C VAL A 313 -11.75 -5.92 -13.81
N ILE A 314 -12.22 -6.82 -12.95
CA ILE A 314 -12.31 -8.25 -13.23
C ILE A 314 -13.75 -8.74 -13.23
N LEU A 315 -14.09 -9.64 -14.16
CA LEU A 315 -15.29 -10.47 -14.10
C LEU A 315 -14.92 -11.95 -14.13
N ALA A 316 -15.21 -12.66 -13.03
CA ALA A 316 -14.83 -14.04 -12.78
C ALA A 316 -16.03 -14.96 -12.51
N SER A 317 -15.80 -16.28 -12.62
CA SER A 317 -16.82 -17.31 -12.38
C SER A 317 -17.08 -17.62 -10.91
N VAL A 318 -16.12 -17.31 -10.04
CA VAL A 318 -16.13 -17.62 -8.61
C VAL A 318 -15.70 -16.39 -7.81
N PRO A 319 -15.97 -16.33 -6.48
CA PRO A 319 -15.42 -15.30 -5.62
C PRO A 319 -13.89 -15.27 -5.64
N LEU A 320 -13.29 -14.13 -5.31
CA LEU A 320 -11.84 -13.93 -5.32
C LEU A 320 -11.08 -14.98 -4.49
N THR A 321 -11.58 -15.32 -3.30
CA THR A 321 -11.01 -16.34 -2.40
C THR A 321 -11.01 -17.75 -2.96
N GLU A 322 -11.85 -18.01 -3.96
CA GLU A 322 -12.01 -19.33 -4.61
C GLU A 322 -11.37 -19.38 -6.00
N LEU A 323 -10.77 -18.28 -6.46
CA LEU A 323 -10.25 -18.17 -7.82
C LEU A 323 -9.13 -19.16 -8.14
N TYR A 324 -8.30 -19.51 -7.15
CA TYR A 324 -7.28 -20.55 -7.23
C TYR A 324 -6.96 -21.12 -5.85
N VAL A 325 -7.48 -22.31 -5.56
CA VAL A 325 -7.40 -22.93 -4.22
C VAL A 325 -6.37 -24.05 -4.11
N ALA A 326 -5.86 -24.57 -5.24
CA ALA A 326 -4.90 -25.68 -5.24
C ALA A 326 -4.00 -25.69 -6.49
N GLY A 327 -2.71 -25.98 -6.28
CA GLY A 327 -1.71 -26.20 -7.33
C GLY A 327 -0.33 -25.66 -6.91
N SER A 328 0.66 -25.76 -7.79
CA SER A 328 2.06 -25.46 -7.46
C SER A 328 2.32 -23.97 -7.16
N MET A 329 1.51 -23.07 -7.70
CA MET A 329 1.67 -21.61 -7.56
C MET A 329 0.84 -21.02 -6.41
N LEU A 330 0.33 -21.85 -5.49
CA LEU A 330 -0.64 -21.40 -4.48
C LEU A 330 -0.06 -20.35 -3.53
N ALA A 331 1.23 -20.47 -3.20
CA ALA A 331 1.91 -19.52 -2.32
C ALA A 331 2.01 -18.12 -2.96
N GLU A 332 2.42 -18.07 -4.22
CA GLU A 332 2.51 -16.85 -5.03
C GLU A 332 1.12 -16.27 -5.28
N PHE A 333 0.12 -17.11 -5.53
CA PHE A 333 -1.24 -16.67 -5.77
C PHE A 333 -1.88 -16.04 -4.54
N LYS A 334 -1.55 -16.48 -3.31
CA LYS A 334 -2.02 -15.81 -2.09
C LYS A 334 -1.58 -14.34 -2.03
N ARG A 335 -0.37 -14.02 -2.52
CA ARG A 335 0.08 -12.63 -2.66
C ARG A 335 -0.76 -11.86 -3.69
N ILE A 336 -1.13 -12.51 -4.79
CA ILE A 336 -2.00 -11.92 -5.81
C ILE A 336 -3.40 -11.60 -5.26
N LEU A 337 -3.97 -12.47 -4.41
CA LEU A 337 -5.24 -12.20 -3.75
C LEU A 337 -5.19 -10.89 -2.95
N SER A 338 -4.15 -10.71 -2.13
CA SER A 338 -3.94 -9.47 -1.36
C SER A 338 -3.82 -8.25 -2.27
N ARG A 339 -3.08 -8.34 -3.38
CA ARG A 339 -2.96 -7.23 -4.37
C ARG A 339 -4.31 -6.90 -4.99
N LEU A 340 -5.12 -7.89 -5.36
CA LEU A 340 -6.45 -7.69 -5.94
C LEU A 340 -7.46 -7.12 -4.94
N GLU A 341 -7.40 -7.52 -3.68
CA GLU A 341 -8.17 -6.91 -2.58
C GLU A 341 -7.79 -5.44 -2.40
N GLU A 342 -6.49 -5.14 -2.41
CA GLU A 342 -6.00 -3.78 -2.27
C GLU A 342 -6.39 -2.89 -3.46
N MET A 343 -6.33 -3.41 -4.70
CA MET A 343 -6.75 -2.69 -5.91
C MET A 343 -8.24 -2.35 -5.93
N GLN A 344 -9.07 -2.98 -5.08
CA GLN A 344 -10.47 -2.62 -4.89
C GLN A 344 -10.65 -1.39 -3.98
N SER A 345 -9.64 -1.04 -3.18
CA SER A 345 -9.71 0.09 -2.25
C SER A 345 -9.69 1.44 -2.96
N LEU A 346 -10.31 2.44 -2.35
CA LEU A 346 -10.20 3.84 -2.80
C LEU A 346 -8.78 4.39 -2.59
N ASP A 347 -8.03 3.84 -1.62
CA ASP A 347 -6.66 4.27 -1.29
C ASP A 347 -5.68 3.92 -2.42
N TYR A 348 -5.78 2.72 -3.02
CA TYR A 348 -5.00 2.35 -4.20
C TYR A 348 -5.18 3.35 -5.37
N ARG A 349 -6.40 3.86 -5.59
CA ARG A 349 -6.70 4.85 -6.64
C ARG A 349 -6.09 6.22 -6.34
N ARG A 350 -6.02 6.61 -5.07
CA ARG A 350 -5.43 7.87 -4.63
C ARG A 350 -3.89 7.83 -4.65
N ARG A 351 -3.29 6.66 -4.39
CA ARG A 351 -1.83 6.43 -4.39
C ARG A 351 -1.18 6.54 -5.78
N HIS A 352 -1.91 6.18 -6.84
CA HIS A 352 -1.38 6.12 -8.21
C HIS A 352 -1.84 7.27 -9.12
N LEU A 353 -2.28 8.39 -8.54
CA LEU A 353 -2.20 9.67 -9.24
C LEU A 353 -0.72 9.96 -9.55
N PRO A 354 -0.36 10.48 -10.73
CA PRO A 354 1.03 10.66 -11.11
C PRO A 354 1.73 11.58 -10.12
N LYS A 355 2.49 10.99 -9.18
CA LYS A 355 3.35 11.67 -8.22
C LYS A 355 4.78 11.21 -8.41
N SER A 356 5.67 12.19 -8.40
CA SER A 356 7.11 12.09 -8.63
C SER A 356 7.75 11.04 -7.71
N VAL A 357 8.47 10.09 -8.30
CA VAL A 357 9.25 9.08 -7.59
C VAL A 357 10.36 9.77 -6.78
N CYS A 358 10.29 9.71 -5.45
CA CYS A 358 11.43 10.04 -4.59
C CYS A 358 12.34 8.82 -4.44
N HIS A 359 13.51 8.85 -5.07
CA HIS A 359 14.61 7.92 -4.78
C HIS A 359 15.45 8.46 -3.61
N LEU A 360 15.41 7.84 -2.43
CA LEU A 360 16.35 8.19 -1.35
C LEU A 360 16.76 6.97 -0.52
N LEU A 361 17.74 6.23 -1.05
CA LEU A 361 18.89 5.80 -0.26
C LEU A 361 20.12 6.20 -1.09
N PRO A 362 21.07 7.00 -0.58
CA PRO A 362 22.31 7.20 -1.32
C PRO A 362 22.99 5.84 -1.54
N PRO A 363 23.72 5.65 -2.66
CA PRO A 363 24.55 4.46 -2.81
C PRO A 363 25.51 4.41 -1.63
N MET A 364 25.38 3.37 -0.80
CA MET A 364 26.37 3.10 0.25
C MET A 364 27.72 2.93 -0.45
N LEU A 365 28.64 3.86 -0.21
CA LEU A 365 30.03 3.71 -0.60
C LEU A 365 30.58 2.48 0.14
N LEU A 366 31.08 1.52 -0.63
CA LEU A 366 31.85 0.37 -0.16
C LEU A 366 33.14 0.82 0.52
#